data_AF-A0A918G518-F1
#
_entry.id   AF-A0A918G518-F1
#
_cell.length_a   1.000
_cell.length_b   1.000
_cell.length_c   1.000
_cell.angle_alpha   90.00
_cell.angle_beta   90.00
_cell.angle_gamma   90.00
#
_symmetry.space_group_name_H-M   'P 1'
#
loop_
_entity.id
_entity.type
_entity.pdbx_description
1 polymer ?
#
loop_
_entity_poly.entity_id
_entity_poly.type
_entity_poly.pdbx_seq_one_letter_code
_entity_poly.pdbx_strand_id
1 'polypeptide(L)' 'MQEPVGSYVVDTRNGRVGIVMGHEGPYVQLRPCGGGREWDAEPRAVRRATPAERIGATTAYVNARSRGEVP' A
#
# COMPACT_ATOMS: atom_id res chain seq x y z
N MET A 1 -8.01 14.65 6.38
CA MET A 1 -6.55 14.89 6.39
C MET A 1 -5.92 13.79 5.55
N GLN A 2 -5.06 14.13 4.59
CA GLN A 2 -4.40 13.12 3.76
C GLN A 2 -3.26 12.46 4.56
N GLU A 3 -3.06 11.16 4.37
CA GLU A 3 -1.99 10.43 5.06
C GLU A 3 -0.62 10.88 4.56
N PRO A 4 0.36 11.16 5.44
CA PRO A 4 1.65 11.67 5.00
C PRO A 4 2.46 10.62 4.24
N VAL A 5 3.36 11.08 3.35
CA VAL A 5 4.32 10.23 2.64
C VAL A 5 5.09 9.34 3.64
N GLY A 6 5.27 8.06 3.30
CA GLY A 6 5.85 7.04 4.16
C GLY A 6 4.84 6.32 5.06
N SER A 7 3.59 6.77 5.13
CA SER A 7 2.55 6.10 5.92
C SER A 7 2.12 4.79 5.28
N TYR A 8 1.81 3.81 6.12
CA TYR A 8 1.22 2.54 5.70
C TYR A 8 -0.29 2.66 5.73
N VAL A 9 -0.91 2.35 4.60
CA VAL A 9 -2.35 2.53 4.41
C VAL A 9 -2.96 1.32 3.72
N VAL A 10 -4.25 1.13 3.93
CA VAL A 10 -5.10 0.15 3.22
C VAL A 10 -5.89 0.91 2.17
N ASP A 11 -5.79 0.48 0.91
CA ASP A 11 -6.74 0.84 -0.15
C ASP A 11 -8.00 -0.03 0.04
N THR A 12 -9.05 0.57 0.57
CA THR A 12 -10.28 -0.12 0.96
C THR A 12 -11.07 -0.68 -0.23
N ARG A 13 -10.76 -0.24 -1.47
CA ARG A 13 -11.40 -0.76 -2.69
C ARG A 13 -11.00 -2.20 -3.00
N ASN A 14 -9.77 -2.58 -2.63
CA ASN A 14 -9.19 -3.88 -2.97
C ASN A 14 -8.49 -4.58 -1.79
N GLY A 15 -8.47 -3.96 -0.61
CA GLY A 15 -7.85 -4.48 0.60
C GLY A 15 -6.31 -4.49 0.57
N ARG A 16 -5.68 -3.90 -0.44
CA ARG A 16 -4.22 -3.90 -0.58
C ARG A 16 -3.60 -2.89 0.37
N VAL A 17 -2.51 -3.31 1.02
CA VAL A 17 -1.70 -2.43 1.86
C VAL A 17 -0.57 -1.84 1.02
N GLY A 18 -0.36 -0.53 1.15
CA GLY A 18 0.70 0.21 0.49
C GLY A 18 1.34 1.27 1.36
N ILE A 19 2.45 1.81 0.88
CA ILE A 19 3.15 2.95 1.45
C ILE A 19 2.78 4.18 0.61
N VAL A 20 2.38 5.27 1.26
CA VAL A 20 2.13 6.55 0.59
C VAL A 20 3.44 7.09 0.00
N MET A 21 3.48 7.27 -1.32
CA MET A 21 4.63 7.83 -2.03
C MET A 21 4.46 9.32 -2.31
N GLY A 22 3.22 9.77 -2.47
CA GLY A 22 2.91 11.15 -2.82
C GLY A 22 1.41 11.36 -3.03
N HIS A 23 1.08 12.57 -3.43
CA HIS A 23 -0.27 12.96 -3.81
C HIS A 23 -0.19 13.57 -5.20
N GLU A 24 -0.84 12.94 -6.18
CA GLU A 24 -0.87 13.40 -7.57
C GLU A 24 -2.29 13.72 -7.99
N GLY A 25 -2.54 14.99 -8.28
CA GLY A 25 -3.89 15.48 -8.59
C GLY A 25 -4.89 15.10 -7.48
N PRO A 26 -6.01 14.43 -7.82
CA PRO A 26 -7.00 14.01 -6.84
C PRO A 26 -6.67 12.69 -6.14
N TYR A 27 -5.52 12.07 -6.41
CA TYR A 27 -5.17 10.72 -5.96
C TYR A 27 -3.99 10.69 -4.99
N VAL A 28 -3.96 9.64 -4.16
CA VAL A 28 -2.82 9.23 -3.35
C VAL A 28 -2.06 8.17 -4.13
N GLN A 29 -0.76 8.37 -4.36
CA GLN A 29 0.09 7.38 -5.00
C GLN A 29 0.63 6.41 -3.95
N LEU A 30 0.41 5.11 -4.14
CA LEU A 30 0.80 4.04 -3.23
C LEU A 30 1.78 3.08 -3.87
N ARG A 31 2.70 2.52 -3.07
CA ARG A 31 3.64 1.46 -3.47
C ARG A 31 3.51 0.22 -2.59
N PRO A 32 3.67 -1.02 -3.10
CA PRO A 32 3.60 -2.20 -2.25
C PRO A 32 4.76 -2.23 -1.25
N CYS A 33 4.57 -2.85 -0.08
CA CYS A 33 5.56 -2.83 1.01
C CYS A 33 6.93 -3.43 0.63
N GLY A 34 6.98 -4.37 -0.32
CA GLY A 34 8.23 -4.97 -0.78
C GLY A 34 8.77 -4.38 -2.09
N GLY A 35 8.17 -3.31 -2.61
CA GLY A 35 8.44 -2.79 -3.93
C GLY A 35 7.51 -3.34 -5.00
N GLY A 36 7.74 -2.93 -6.25
CA GLY A 36 6.85 -3.22 -7.37
C GLY A 36 6.07 -1.99 -7.84
N ARG A 37 5.12 -2.22 -8.75
CA ARG A 37 4.41 -1.14 -9.44
C ARG A 37 3.51 -0.34 -8.50
N GLU A 38 3.67 0.97 -8.55
CA GLU A 38 2.83 1.93 -7.86
C GLU A 38 1.41 1.92 -8.43
N TRP A 39 0.45 2.38 -7.63
CA TRP A 39 -0.93 2.55 -8.05
C TRP A 39 -1.57 3.75 -7.37
N ASP A 40 -2.61 4.28 -8.02
CA ASP A 40 -3.37 5.42 -7.53
C ASP A 40 -4.59 4.97 -6.72
N ALA A 41 -4.80 5.64 -5.59
CA ALA A 41 -5.94 5.46 -4.73
C ALA A 41 -6.70 6.76 -4.49
N GLU A 42 -8.03 6.67 -4.43
CA GLU A 42 -8.84 7.81 -4.01
C GLU A 42 -8.55 8.11 -2.54
N PRO A 43 -8.34 9.37 -2.13
CA PRO A 43 -8.05 9.72 -0.74
C PRO A 43 -9.11 9.22 0.26
N ARG A 44 -10.39 9.16 -0.17
CA ARG A 44 -11.51 8.63 0.63
C ARG A 44 -11.50 7.11 0.79
N ALA A 45 -10.80 6.41 -0.10
CA ALA A 45 -10.64 4.96 -0.07
C ALA A 45 -9.34 4.54 0.64
N VAL A 46 -8.65 5.47 1.28
CA VAL A 46 -7.40 5.22 1.98
C VAL A 46 -7.64 5.37 3.47
N ARG A 47 -7.23 4.38 4.26
CA ARG A 47 -7.14 4.49 5.72
C ARG A 47 -5.79 4.03 6.23
N ARG A 48 -5.39 4.47 7.43
CA ARG A 48 -4.22 3.90 8.10
C ARG A 48 -4.34 2.39 8.22
N ALA A 49 -3.24 1.71 7.90
CA ALA A 49 -3.07 0.31 8.19
C ALA A 49 -2.86 0.14 9.70
N THR A 50 -3.46 -0.90 10.26
CA THR A 50 -3.13 -1.36 11.60
C THR A 50 -1.73 -1.99 11.61
N PRO A 51 -1.08 -2.11 12.78
CA PRO A 51 0.20 -2.83 12.90
C PRO A 51 0.13 -4.26 12.33
N ALA A 52 -0.97 -4.97 12.56
CA ALA A 52 -1.17 -6.33 12.06
C ALA A 52 -1.23 -6.37 10.52
N GLU A 53 -1.94 -5.44 9.89
CA GLU A 53 -2.01 -5.33 8.42
C GLU A 53 -0.67 -4.98 7.80
N ARG A 54 0.12 -4.11 8.46
CA ARG A 54 1.48 -3.78 8.01
C ARG A 54 2.40 -4.99 8.02
N ILE A 55 2.38 -5.78 9.11
CA ILE A 55 3.19 -7.00 9.23
C ILE A 55 2.73 -8.01 8.18
N GLY A 56 1.42 -8.27 8.09
CA GLY A 56 0.84 -9.23 7.15
C GLY A 56 1.17 -8.90 5.70
N ALA A 57 1.11 -7.62 5.30
CA ALA A 57 1.45 -7.19 3.94
C ALA A 57 2.92 -7.41 3.59
N THR A 58 3.82 -7.17 4.54
CA THR A 58 5.26 -7.39 4.35
C THR A 58 5.53 -8.88 4.17
N THR A 59 4.93 -9.73 5.02
CA THR A 59 5.04 -11.19 4.92
C THR A 59 4.41 -11.73 3.64
N ALA A 60 3.24 -11.23 3.25
CA ALA A 60 2.55 -11.65 2.03
C ALA A 60 3.40 -11.38 0.78
N TYR A 61 4.06 -10.21 0.70
CA TYR A 61 4.98 -9.93 -0.40
C TYR A 61 6.19 -10.87 -0.40
N VAL A 62 6.86 -11.05 0.75
CA VAL A 62 8.02 -11.96 0.86
C VAL A 62 7.64 -13.38 0.44
N ASN A 63 6.46 -13.86 0.87
CA ASN A 63 5.95 -15.16 0.50
C ASN A 63 5.63 -15.25 -1.00
N ALA A 64 4.99 -14.24 -1.57
CA ALA A 64 4.71 -14.17 -3.01
C ALA A 64 6.01 -14.18 -3.83
N ARG A 65 7.04 -13.44 -3.38
CA ARG A 65 8.35 -13.39 -4.01
C ARG A 65 9.05 -14.74 -3.94
N SER A 66 8.97 -15.42 -2.80
CA SER A 66 9.50 -16.79 -2.64
C SER A 66 8.80 -17.81 -3.54
N ARG A 67 7.53 -17.56 -3.93
CA ARG A 67 6.77 -18.37 -4.89
C ARG A 67 6.93 -17.92 -6.35
N GLY A 68 7.67 -16.85 -6.61
CA GLY A 68 7.84 -16.28 -7.96
C GLY A 68 6.60 -15.56 -8.50
N GLU A 69 5.64 -15.21 -7.66
CA GLU A 69 4.37 -14.53 -8.05
C GLU A 69 4.53 -13.03 -8.23
N VAL A 70 5.56 -12.45 -7.61
CA VAL A 70 5.92 -11.03 -7.74
C VAL A 70 7.41 -10.91 -8.09
N PRO A 71 7.80 -9.89 -8.89
CA PRO A 71 9.20 -9.66 -9.25
C PRO A 71 10.10 -9.38 -8.05
#